data_AF-A0A3Q8W233-F1
#
_entry.id   AF-A0A3Q8W233-F1
#
_cell.length_a   1.000
_cell.length_b   1.000
_cell.length_c   1.000
_cell.angle_alpha   90.00
_cell.angle_beta   90.00
_cell.angle_gamma   90.00
#
_symmetry.space_group_name_H-M   'P 1'
#
loop_
_entity.id
_entity.type
_entity.pdbx_description
1 polymer ?
#
loop_
_entity_poly.entity_id
_entity_poly.type
_entity_poly.pdbx_seq_one_letter_code
_entity_poly.pdbx_strand_id
1 'polypeptide(L)'
;MPRRRDPHVASPGDPPSAAALAAQAPPLAERPLGQAPTELWALGLVMAATPCSAREAKQILLTAAERARITAAQAAEAMVAGSLGLPVPGRVQRALHRAVQAARTPLPRGAFQGVGILPSRLRTEEVLTRLRGCQARLAAAPTDPGTLRAMDDVAYTLCVLMGRPTTHEAVLAAERHLLTQE
;
A
#
# COMPACT_ATOMS: atom_id res chain seq x y z
N MET A 1 -8.23 54.22 53.91
CA MET A 1 -7.34 53.82 52.80
C MET A 1 -5.89 53.95 53.27
N PRO A 2 -4.90 53.12 52.85
CA PRO A 2 -4.89 51.77 52.24
C PRO A 2 -4.12 50.73 53.11
N ARG A 3 -4.59 49.47 53.22
CA ARG A 3 -4.03 48.24 52.60
C ARG A 3 -2.49 48.14 52.50
N ARG A 4 -1.90 47.17 53.21
CA ARG A 4 -0.92 46.23 52.66
C ARG A 4 -1.15 44.83 53.24
N ARG A 5 -1.62 43.94 52.36
CA ARG A 5 -1.63 42.48 52.52
C ARG A 5 -0.24 42.00 52.13
N ASP A 6 0.37 41.16 52.94
CA ASP A 6 1.51 40.35 52.50
C ASP A 6 0.99 39.15 51.71
N PRO A 7 1.54 38.87 50.51
CA PRO A 7 1.15 37.72 49.72
C PRO A 7 1.86 36.45 50.21
N HIS A 8 1.04 35.41 50.34
CA HIS A 8 1.42 34.02 50.50
C HIS A 8 2.50 33.64 49.46
N VAL A 9 3.66 33.19 49.93
CA VAL A 9 4.66 32.51 49.10
C VAL A 9 4.04 31.22 48.60
N ALA A 10 3.95 31.08 47.27
CA ALA A 10 3.52 29.86 46.59
C ALA A 10 4.68 28.85 46.59
N SER A 11 4.41 27.63 47.05
CA SER A 11 5.33 26.49 46.90
C SER A 11 5.58 26.19 45.42
N PRO A 12 6.82 25.85 45.02
CA PRO A 12 7.09 25.33 43.68
C PRO A 12 6.46 23.95 43.50
N GLY A 13 5.84 23.79 42.33
CA GLY A 13 4.94 22.70 41.97
C GLY A 13 5.49 21.29 42.15
N ASP A 14 4.59 20.42 42.61
CA ASP A 14 4.69 18.98 42.42
C ASP A 14 4.91 18.64 40.93
N PRO A 15 5.69 17.60 40.60
CA PRO A 15 5.77 17.11 39.24
C PRO A 15 4.37 16.67 38.77
N PRO A 16 3.99 16.95 37.51
CA PRO A 16 2.68 16.55 37.02
C PRO A 16 2.52 15.03 37.12
N SER A 17 1.48 14.60 37.82
CA SER A 17 1.05 13.19 37.87
C SER A 17 0.94 12.62 36.45
N ALA A 18 1.27 11.34 36.26
CA ALA A 18 1.14 10.65 34.98
C ALA A 18 -0.27 10.76 34.35
N ALA A 19 -1.30 11.03 35.17
CA ALA A 19 -2.64 11.34 34.70
C ALA A 19 -2.76 12.68 33.95
N ALA A 20 -1.96 13.69 34.31
CA ALA A 20 -1.93 14.99 33.64
C ALA A 20 -1.17 14.94 32.30
N LEU A 21 -0.17 14.06 32.17
CA LEU A 21 0.51 13.78 30.89
C LEU A 21 -0.39 13.01 29.92
N ALA A 22 -1.29 12.15 30.41
CA ALA A 22 -2.30 11.49 29.58
C ALA A 22 -3.39 12.47 29.06
N ALA A 23 -3.60 13.58 29.76
CA ALA A 23 -4.56 14.63 29.39
C ALA A 23 -3.99 15.71 28.45
N GLN A 24 -2.70 15.65 28.13
CA GLN A 24 -2.02 16.53 27.15
C GLN A 24 -1.82 15.85 25.79
N ALA A 25 -2.49 14.73 25.52
CA ALA A 25 -2.75 14.34 24.15
C ALA A 25 -3.62 15.44 23.52
N PRO A 26 -3.25 16.01 22.35
CA PRO A 26 -4.09 16.99 21.70
C PRO A 26 -5.49 16.39 21.53
N PRO A 27 -6.56 17.18 21.75
CA PRO A 27 -7.91 16.69 21.53
C PRO A 27 -7.97 16.16 20.10
N LEU A 28 -8.63 15.01 19.93
CA LEU A 28 -9.05 14.45 18.64
C LEU A 28 -10.07 15.40 17.99
N ALA A 29 -9.65 16.65 17.78
CA ALA A 29 -10.38 17.70 17.13
C ALA A 29 -10.44 17.32 15.65
N GLU A 30 -11.61 16.83 15.27
CA GLU A 30 -12.14 16.77 13.91
C GLU A 30 -11.20 16.11 12.89
N ARG A 31 -11.46 14.84 12.55
CA ARG A 31 -10.97 14.25 11.28
C ARG A 31 -12.02 14.53 10.20
N PRO A 32 -11.88 15.58 9.35
CA PRO A 32 -12.86 15.88 8.31
C PRO A 32 -12.38 15.22 7.01
N LEU A 33 -13.24 14.46 6.34
CA LEU A 33 -13.13 14.03 4.94
C LEU A 33 -11.70 13.79 4.40
N GLY A 34 -11.13 12.60 4.65
CA GLY A 34 -9.91 12.20 3.94
C GLY A 34 -9.08 11.11 4.61
N GLN A 35 -9.58 9.87 4.63
CA GLN A 35 -8.75 8.68 4.90
C GLN A 35 -7.77 8.35 3.74
N ALA A 36 -7.74 9.19 2.70
CA ALA A 36 -6.96 9.05 1.48
C ALA A 36 -5.43 8.88 1.65
N PRO A 37 -4.71 9.51 2.61
CA PRO A 37 -3.26 9.37 2.66
C PRO A 37 -2.82 7.98 3.10
N THR A 38 -3.50 7.37 4.08
CA THR A 38 -3.18 6.02 4.56
C THR A 38 -3.54 4.96 3.52
N GLU A 39 -4.68 5.11 2.85
CA GLU A 39 -5.09 4.21 1.78
C GLU A 39 -4.14 4.30 0.58
N LEU A 40 -3.78 5.50 0.12
CA LEU A 40 -2.83 5.67 -0.98
C LEU A 40 -1.45 5.12 -0.63
N TRP A 41 -0.96 5.35 0.58
CA TRP A 41 0.29 4.76 1.05
C TRP A 41 0.21 3.23 1.02
N ALA A 42 -0.86 2.67 1.56
CA ALA A 42 -1.09 1.23 1.56
C ALA A 42 -1.10 0.66 0.13
N LEU A 43 -1.78 1.31 -0.82
CA LEU A 43 -1.76 0.89 -2.22
C LEU A 43 -0.34 0.89 -2.79
N GLY A 44 0.42 1.96 -2.56
CA GLY A 44 1.82 2.05 -2.97
C GLY A 44 2.71 0.94 -2.41
N LEU A 45 2.54 0.58 -1.13
CA LEU A 45 3.26 -0.54 -0.51
C LEU A 45 2.92 -1.89 -1.14
N VAL A 46 1.63 -2.13 -1.47
CA VAL A 46 1.22 -3.37 -2.15
C VAL A 46 1.80 -3.43 -3.56
N MET A 47 1.73 -2.32 -4.30
CA MET A 47 2.27 -2.23 -5.66
C MET A 47 3.81 -2.30 -5.68
N ALA A 48 4.49 -1.81 -4.65
CA ALA A 48 5.93 -1.99 -4.47
C ALA A 48 6.30 -3.47 -4.28
N ALA A 49 5.50 -4.21 -3.50
CA ALA A 49 5.76 -5.61 -3.17
C ALA A 49 5.24 -6.61 -4.22
N THR A 50 4.32 -6.20 -5.10
CA THR A 50 3.62 -7.09 -6.03
C THR A 50 3.39 -6.39 -7.37
N PRO A 51 3.60 -7.08 -8.51
CA PRO A 51 3.29 -6.49 -9.81
C PRO A 51 1.77 -6.46 -9.99
N CYS A 52 1.16 -5.33 -9.67
CA CYS A 52 -0.28 -5.12 -9.78
C CYS A 52 -0.64 -3.66 -10.03
N SER A 53 -1.83 -3.44 -10.58
CA SER A 53 -2.49 -2.13 -10.66
C SER A 53 -2.98 -1.65 -9.29
N ALA A 54 -3.31 -0.36 -9.16
CA ALA A 54 -3.96 0.22 -8.00
C ALA A 54 -5.33 -0.43 -7.73
N ARG A 55 -6.04 -0.83 -8.80
CA ARG A 55 -7.31 -1.56 -8.69
C ARG A 55 -7.11 -2.93 -8.02
N GLU A 56 -6.12 -3.69 -8.45
CA GLU A 56 -5.79 -4.98 -7.85
C GLU A 56 -5.27 -4.82 -6.42
N ALA A 57 -4.43 -3.80 -6.16
CA ALA A 57 -3.95 -3.50 -4.81
C ALA A 57 -5.10 -3.19 -3.85
N LYS A 58 -6.10 -2.41 -4.29
CA LYS A 58 -7.32 -2.15 -3.52
C LYS A 58 -8.08 -3.43 -3.23
N GLN A 59 -8.21 -4.32 -4.21
CA GLN A 59 -8.88 -5.60 -4.04
C GLN A 59 -8.14 -6.50 -3.03
N ILE A 60 -6.81 -6.54 -3.08
CA ILE A 60 -5.97 -7.27 -2.12
C ILE A 60 -6.22 -6.77 -0.70
N LEU A 61 -6.25 -5.45 -0.49
CA LEU A 61 -6.53 -4.84 0.81
C LEU A 61 -7.93 -5.18 1.33
N LEU A 62 -8.95 -5.10 0.46
CA LEU A 62 -10.32 -5.47 0.81
C LEU A 62 -10.42 -6.94 1.22
N THR A 63 -9.82 -7.84 0.45
CA THR A 63 -9.79 -9.29 0.77
C THR A 63 -9.02 -9.58 2.06
N ALA A 64 -7.94 -8.84 2.33
CA ALA A 64 -7.20 -8.99 3.58
C ALA A 64 -8.02 -8.52 4.80
N ALA A 65 -8.71 -7.38 4.66
CA ALA A 65 -9.57 -6.83 5.70
C ALA A 65 -10.72 -7.78 6.06
N GLU A 66 -11.39 -8.33 5.05
CA GLU A 66 -12.44 -9.34 5.20
C GLU A 66 -11.94 -10.57 5.96
N ARG A 67 -10.78 -11.12 5.55
CA ARG A 67 -10.16 -12.28 6.20
C ARG A 67 -9.73 -12.02 7.65
N ALA A 68 -9.32 -10.80 7.96
CA ALA A 68 -8.93 -10.40 9.30
C ALA A 68 -10.13 -9.93 10.16
N ARG A 69 -11.34 -9.85 9.58
CA ARG A 69 -12.56 -9.30 10.20
C ARG A 69 -12.36 -7.88 10.74
N ILE A 70 -11.71 -7.03 9.94
CA ILE A 70 -11.48 -5.61 10.22
C ILE A 70 -11.90 -4.78 9.00
N THR A 71 -11.91 -3.45 9.14
CA THR A 71 -12.18 -2.57 8.00
C THR A 71 -10.97 -2.44 7.08
N ALA A 72 -11.20 -2.04 5.82
CA ALA A 72 -10.13 -1.74 4.87
C ALA A 72 -9.18 -0.65 5.38
N ALA A 73 -9.72 0.40 6.02
CA ALA A 73 -8.95 1.45 6.66
C ALA A 73 -8.04 0.90 7.77
N GLN A 74 -8.54 0.01 8.62
CA GLN A 74 -7.72 -0.63 9.67
C GLN A 74 -6.64 -1.54 9.08
N ALA A 75 -6.90 -2.22 7.97
CA ALA A 75 -5.90 -3.02 7.28
C ALA A 75 -4.81 -2.13 6.65
N ALA A 76 -5.19 -0.99 6.05
CA ALA A 76 -4.27 0.00 5.51
C ALA A 76 -3.41 0.62 6.62
N GLU A 77 -4.01 1.04 7.74
CA GLU A 77 -3.30 1.55 8.92
C GLU A 77 -2.31 0.53 9.46
N ALA A 78 -2.72 -0.73 9.61
CA ALA A 78 -1.85 -1.80 10.09
C ALA A 78 -0.67 -2.06 9.14
N MET A 79 -0.86 -1.96 7.83
CA MET A 79 0.20 -2.15 6.85
C MET A 79 1.16 -0.97 6.82
N VAL A 80 0.67 0.27 6.91
CA VAL A 80 1.50 1.48 7.06
C VAL A 80 2.30 1.40 8.36
N ALA A 81 1.67 1.05 9.49
CA ALA A 81 2.35 0.85 10.76
C ALA A 81 3.47 -0.19 10.65
N GLY A 82 3.21 -1.34 10.01
CA GLY A 82 4.23 -2.36 9.76
C GLY A 82 5.39 -1.86 8.90
N SER A 83 5.13 -1.03 7.89
CA SER A 83 6.18 -0.43 7.06
C SER A 83 7.08 0.54 7.83
N LEU A 84 6.58 1.12 8.92
CA LEU A 84 7.32 1.99 9.84
C LEU A 84 8.01 1.20 10.98
N GLY A 85 7.99 -0.13 10.93
CA GLY A 85 8.58 -1.00 11.96
C GLY A 85 7.72 -1.19 13.21
N LEU A 86 6.47 -0.74 13.21
CA LEU A 86 5.55 -0.92 14.33
C LEU A 86 4.95 -2.34 14.32
N PRO A 87 4.65 -2.91 15.49
CA PRO A 87 4.11 -4.26 15.59
C PRO A 87 2.71 -4.35 14.96
N VAL A 88 2.56 -5.25 14.01
CA VAL A 88 1.28 -5.56 13.36
C VAL A 88 0.66 -6.81 14.00
N PRO A 89 -0.65 -6.83 14.30
CA PRO A 89 -1.29 -8.03 14.80
C PRO A 89 -1.12 -9.19 13.82
N GLY A 90 -0.60 -10.34 14.29
CA GLY A 90 -0.25 -11.46 13.40
C GLY A 90 -1.41 -12.00 12.54
N ARG A 91 -2.67 -11.81 12.97
CA ARG A 91 -3.86 -12.13 12.15
C ARG A 91 -3.94 -11.26 10.88
N VAL A 92 -3.60 -9.98 10.98
CA VAL A 92 -3.64 -9.01 9.88
C VAL A 92 -2.48 -9.29 8.93
N GLN A 93 -1.28 -9.50 9.45
CA GLN A 93 -0.11 -9.86 8.64
C GLN A 93 -0.36 -11.15 7.84
N ARG A 94 -0.90 -12.20 8.47
CA ARG A 94 -1.27 -13.44 7.77
C ARG A 94 -2.35 -13.22 6.72
N ALA A 95 -3.36 -12.39 7.01
CA ALA A 95 -4.42 -12.07 6.07
C ALA A 95 -3.89 -11.33 4.83
N LEU A 96 -3.02 -10.33 5.02
CA LEU A 96 -2.35 -9.60 3.95
C LEU A 96 -1.50 -10.54 3.07
N HIS A 97 -0.65 -11.36 3.69
CA HIS A 97 0.17 -12.31 2.96
C HIS A 97 -0.70 -13.28 2.14
N ARG A 98 -1.77 -13.84 2.72
CA ARG A 98 -2.70 -14.72 2.00
C ARG A 98 -3.46 -14.01 0.87
N ALA A 99 -3.83 -12.74 1.04
CA ALA A 99 -4.50 -11.96 0.01
C ALA A 99 -3.56 -11.68 -1.18
N VAL A 100 -2.32 -11.28 -0.90
CA VAL A 100 -1.27 -11.12 -1.92
C VAL A 100 -1.03 -12.43 -2.67
N GLN A 101 -0.85 -13.55 -1.95
CA GLN A 101 -0.63 -14.84 -2.60
C GLN A 101 -1.83 -15.28 -3.44
N ALA A 102 -3.06 -15.05 -2.96
CA ALA A 102 -4.26 -15.35 -3.74
C ALA A 102 -4.37 -14.49 -5.02
N ALA A 103 -3.93 -13.23 -5.00
CA ALA A 103 -3.90 -12.38 -6.18
C ALA A 103 -2.82 -12.79 -7.20
N ARG A 104 -1.75 -13.42 -6.72
CA ARG A 104 -0.70 -14.00 -7.57
C ARG A 104 -1.10 -15.36 -8.16
N THR A 105 -1.96 -16.11 -7.48
CA THR A 105 -2.43 -17.41 -8.00
C THR A 105 -3.38 -17.18 -9.18
N PRO A 106 -3.05 -17.67 -10.39
CA PRO A 106 -3.93 -17.55 -11.55
C PRO A 106 -5.28 -18.22 -11.24
N LEU A 107 -6.37 -17.48 -11.40
CA LEU A 107 -7.69 -18.09 -11.48
C LEU A 107 -7.81 -18.71 -12.88
N PRO A 108 -8.30 -19.95 -13.03
CA PRO A 108 -8.57 -20.52 -14.34
C PRO A 108 -9.76 -19.78 -14.96
N ARG A 109 -9.51 -18.63 -15.56
CA ARG A 109 -10.45 -17.90 -16.41
C ARG A 109 -9.89 -17.89 -17.82
N GLY A 110 -10.74 -18.28 -18.77
CA GLY A 110 -10.40 -18.61 -20.15
C GLY A 110 -9.33 -17.69 -20.73
N ALA A 111 -8.23 -18.30 -21.16
CA ALA A 111 -7.15 -17.60 -21.83
C ALA A 111 -7.72 -16.91 -23.07
N PHE A 112 -7.82 -15.58 -23.03
CA PHE A 112 -7.81 -14.81 -24.27
C PHE A 112 -6.41 -14.99 -24.87
N GLN A 113 -6.23 -16.04 -25.66
CA GLN A 113 -5.08 -16.13 -26.56
C GLN A 113 -5.32 -15.10 -27.66
N GLY A 114 -4.76 -13.90 -27.47
CA GLY A 114 -4.70 -12.90 -28.53
C GLY A 114 -4.11 -13.55 -29.78
N VAL A 115 -4.77 -13.38 -30.92
CA VAL A 115 -4.39 -13.99 -32.19
C VAL A 115 -3.03 -13.43 -32.64
N GLY A 116 -2.01 -14.29 -32.59
CA GLY A 116 -1.09 -14.50 -33.72
C GLY A 116 0.15 -13.63 -33.91
N ILE A 117 0.38 -12.56 -33.14
CA ILE A 117 1.64 -11.80 -33.21
C ILE A 117 2.18 -11.59 -31.80
N LEU A 118 3.29 -12.28 -31.50
CA LEU A 118 4.03 -12.07 -30.26
C LEU A 118 4.77 -10.74 -30.36
N PRO A 119 4.79 -9.92 -29.29
CA PRO A 119 5.48 -8.64 -29.29
C PRO A 119 7.00 -8.82 -29.47
N SER A 120 7.71 -7.75 -29.86
CA SER A 120 9.17 -7.83 -29.97
C SER A 120 9.81 -8.02 -28.59
N ARG A 121 10.94 -8.75 -28.57
CA ARG A 121 11.78 -8.98 -27.38
C ARG A 121 12.13 -7.66 -26.69
N LEU A 122 12.67 -6.70 -27.45
CA LEU A 122 13.06 -5.38 -26.94
C LEU A 122 11.89 -4.67 -26.25
N ARG A 123 10.71 -4.67 -26.87
CA ARG A 123 9.54 -3.99 -26.29
C ARG A 123 9.09 -4.65 -24.98
N THR A 124 9.16 -5.98 -24.92
CA THR A 124 8.83 -6.72 -23.70
C THR A 124 9.81 -6.41 -22.56
N GLU A 125 11.12 -6.35 -22.85
CA GLU A 125 12.15 -5.98 -21.88
C GLU A 125 11.99 -4.54 -21.36
N GLU A 126 11.70 -3.59 -22.24
CA GLU A 126 11.43 -2.19 -21.87
C GLU A 126 10.29 -2.07 -20.86
N VAL A 127 9.16 -2.74 -21.14
CA VAL A 127 7.97 -2.67 -20.29
C VAL A 127 8.23 -3.32 -18.93
N LEU A 128 8.90 -4.48 -18.90
CA LEU A 128 9.27 -5.14 -17.63
C LEU A 128 10.26 -4.32 -16.81
N THR A 129 11.22 -3.67 -17.47
CA THR A 129 12.18 -2.79 -16.80
C THR A 129 11.49 -1.57 -16.22
N ARG A 130 10.55 -0.97 -16.97
CA ARG A 130 9.74 0.15 -16.48
C ARG A 130 8.86 -0.25 -15.30
N LEU A 131 8.23 -1.43 -15.34
CA LEU A 131 7.44 -1.98 -14.25
C LEU A 131 8.29 -2.11 -12.97
N ARG A 132 9.43 -2.78 -13.05
CA ARG A 132 10.37 -2.93 -11.92
C ARG A 132 10.87 -1.58 -11.40
N GLY A 133 11.13 -0.63 -12.30
CA GLY A 133 11.50 0.74 -11.95
C GLY A 133 10.39 1.48 -11.18
N CYS A 134 9.12 1.30 -11.55
CA CYS A 134 7.98 1.82 -10.79
C CYS A 134 7.91 1.18 -9.40
N GLN A 135 8.07 -0.14 -9.28
CA GLN A 135 8.05 -0.83 -7.98
C GLN A 135 9.14 -0.33 -7.03
N ALA A 136 10.36 -0.16 -7.54
CA ALA A 136 11.48 0.39 -6.76
C ALA A 136 11.20 1.82 -6.29
N ARG A 137 10.61 2.67 -7.14
CA ARG A 137 10.22 4.04 -6.75
C ARG A 137 9.10 4.04 -5.72
N LEU A 138 8.09 3.17 -5.84
CA LEU A 138 7.03 3.03 -4.83
C LEU A 138 7.55 2.49 -3.50
N ALA A 139 8.56 1.62 -3.52
CA ALA A 139 9.22 1.17 -2.29
C ALA A 139 9.88 2.34 -1.54
N ALA A 140 10.41 3.33 -2.25
CA ALA A 140 11.04 4.52 -1.68
C ALA A 140 10.01 5.62 -1.32
N ALA A 141 8.98 5.81 -2.16
CA ALA A 141 7.95 6.83 -2.02
C ALA A 141 6.55 6.25 -2.35
N PRO A 142 5.89 5.56 -1.39
CA PRO A 142 4.64 4.84 -1.65
C PRO A 142 3.46 5.74 -2.05
N THR A 143 3.50 7.02 -1.68
CA THR A 143 2.43 7.98 -1.95
C THR A 143 2.67 8.85 -3.18
N ASP A 144 3.75 8.63 -3.94
CA ASP A 144 4.04 9.43 -5.13
C ASP A 144 2.97 9.20 -6.21
N PRO A 145 2.11 10.20 -6.51
CA PRO A 145 1.01 10.03 -7.46
C PRO A 145 1.52 9.79 -8.88
N GLY A 146 2.69 10.33 -9.24
CA GLY A 146 3.30 10.13 -10.55
C GLY A 146 3.69 8.67 -10.77
N THR A 147 4.33 8.06 -9.78
CA THR A 147 4.71 6.64 -9.84
C THR A 147 3.50 5.71 -9.73
N LEU A 148 2.49 6.02 -8.90
CA LEU A 148 1.25 5.24 -8.85
C LEU A 148 0.58 5.17 -10.23
N ARG A 149 0.43 6.31 -10.90
CA ARG A 149 -0.15 6.36 -12.26
C ARG A 149 0.73 5.64 -13.28
N ALA A 150 2.05 5.85 -13.22
CA ALA A 150 2.98 5.16 -14.12
C ALA A 150 2.97 3.64 -13.93
N MET A 151 2.72 3.16 -12.71
CA MET A 151 2.55 1.74 -12.40
C MET A 151 1.26 1.18 -13.00
N ASP A 152 0.14 1.91 -12.92
CA ASP A 152 -1.10 1.53 -13.60
C ASP A 152 -0.96 1.48 -15.12
N ASP A 153 -0.31 2.49 -15.72
CA ASP A 153 -0.12 2.56 -17.17
C ASP A 153 0.75 1.39 -17.68
N VAL A 154 1.83 1.06 -16.97
CA VAL A 154 2.74 -0.03 -17.36
C VAL A 154 2.11 -1.40 -17.08
N ALA A 155 1.35 -1.55 -15.99
CA ALA A 155 0.57 -2.75 -15.69
C ALA A 155 -0.46 -3.02 -16.79
N TYR A 156 -1.23 -2.00 -17.18
CA TYR A 156 -2.19 -2.08 -18.28
C TYR A 156 -1.52 -2.43 -19.61
N THR A 157 -0.43 -1.74 -19.94
CA THR A 157 0.34 -2.00 -21.16
C THR A 157 0.80 -3.45 -21.22
N LEU A 158 1.36 -3.98 -20.13
CA LEU A 158 1.85 -5.34 -20.08
C LEU A 158 0.71 -6.37 -20.21
N CYS A 159 -0.42 -6.13 -19.55
CA CYS A 159 -1.62 -6.97 -19.68
C CYS A 159 -2.11 -7.06 -21.13
N VAL A 160 -2.22 -5.92 -21.82
CA VAL A 160 -2.60 -5.88 -23.24
C VAL A 160 -1.57 -6.58 -24.11
N LEU A 161 -0.29 -6.28 -23.90
CA LEU A 161 0.82 -6.82 -24.69
C LEU A 161 0.90 -8.35 -24.60
N MET A 162 0.56 -8.92 -23.44
CA MET A 162 0.62 -10.35 -23.18
C MET A 162 -0.72 -11.08 -23.35
N GLY A 163 -1.81 -10.34 -23.61
CA GLY A 163 -3.16 -10.88 -23.66
C GLY A 163 -3.62 -11.48 -22.32
N ARG A 164 -3.23 -10.87 -21.19
CA ARG A 164 -3.51 -11.38 -19.84
C ARG A 164 -4.43 -10.45 -19.06
N PRO A 165 -5.38 -11.01 -18.28
CA PRO A 165 -6.34 -10.21 -17.50
C PRO A 165 -5.74 -9.59 -16.24
N THR A 166 -4.62 -10.13 -15.73
CA THR A 166 -3.97 -9.65 -14.50
C THR A 166 -2.50 -9.33 -14.76
N THR A 167 -1.96 -8.35 -14.00
CA THR A 167 -0.57 -7.94 -14.19
C THR A 167 0.39 -9.05 -13.83
N HIS A 168 0.07 -9.86 -12.81
CA HIS A 168 0.89 -11.00 -12.43
C HIS A 168 0.98 -12.05 -13.55
N GLU A 169 -0.15 -12.41 -14.17
CA GLU A 169 -0.12 -13.33 -15.32
C GLU A 169 0.63 -12.74 -16.52
N ALA A 170 0.50 -11.43 -16.73
CA ALA A 170 1.20 -10.72 -17.78
C ALA A 170 2.72 -10.77 -17.57
N VAL A 171 3.22 -10.55 -16.34
CA VAL A 171 4.64 -10.69 -16.01
C VAL A 171 5.14 -12.11 -16.30
N LEU A 172 4.45 -13.14 -15.82
CA LEU A 172 4.84 -14.54 -16.07
C LEU A 172 4.80 -14.91 -17.56
N ALA A 173 3.85 -14.37 -18.32
CA ALA A 173 3.80 -14.56 -19.77
C ALA A 173 4.97 -13.86 -20.47
N ALA A 174 5.31 -12.65 -20.06
CA ALA A 174 6.42 -11.87 -20.61
C ALA A 174 7.78 -12.51 -20.32
N GLU A 175 8.00 -12.96 -19.10
CA GLU A 175 9.24 -13.65 -18.71
C GLU A 175 9.43 -14.94 -19.49
N ARG A 176 8.37 -15.76 -19.64
CA ARG A 176 8.41 -16.96 -20.49
C ARG A 176 8.68 -16.61 -21.95
N HIS A 177 8.07 -15.54 -22.47
CA HIS A 177 8.31 -15.10 -23.84
C HIS A 177 9.79 -14.76 -24.06
N LEU A 178 10.42 -14.04 -23.13
CA LEU A 178 11.84 -13.70 -23.23
C LEU A 178 12.75 -14.93 -23.22
N LEU A 179 12.43 -15.94 -22.40
CA LEU A 179 13.18 -17.20 -22.36
C LEU A 179 13.03 -18.04 -23.64
N THR A 180 11.92 -17.93 -24.37
CA THR A 180 11.71 -18.65 -25.64
C THR A 180 12.35 -17.97 -26.86
N GLN A 181 12.93 -16.79 -26.68
CA GLN A 181 13.59 -16.00 -27.74
C GLN A 181 15.11 -15.94 -27.56
N GLU A 182 15.66 -16.69 -26.59
CA GLU A 182 17.10 -16.98 -26.45
C GLU A 182 17.48 -18.22 -27.26
#